data_AF-A0A9E1AY27-F1
#
_entry.id   AF-A0A9E1AY27-F1
#
_cell.length_a   1.000
_cell.length_b   1.000
_cell.length_c   1.000
_cell.angle_alpha   90.00
_cell.angle_beta   90.00
_cell.angle_gamma   90.00
#
_symmetry.space_group_name_H-M   'P 1'
#
loop_
_entity.id
_entity.type
_entity.pdbx_description
1 polymer ?
#
loop_
_entity_poly.entity_id
_entity_poly.type
_entity_poly.pdbx_seq_one_letter_code
_entity_poly.pdbx_strand_id
1 'polypeptide(L)'
;MRILHYLMENPVQGESIEFNDNRLALYCAQQGKGAVTGRPLSIGDIHCHHKTRKADGGDDRYLNLVLVCADVHTLLHATKENTIKYYAGKLSLDYWQKDRLNRLRSRLNLNPI
;
A
#
# COMPACT_ATOMS: atom_id res chain seq x y z
N MET A 1 -10.54 -8.22 -17.56
CA MET A 1 -11.11 -7.66 -16.32
C MET A 1 -11.22 -8.72 -15.21
N ARG A 2 -10.10 -9.31 -14.73
CA ARG A 2 -10.17 -10.33 -13.66
C ARG A 2 -10.00 -9.74 -12.25
N ILE A 3 -9.12 -8.74 -12.11
CA ILE A 3 -8.78 -8.19 -10.79
C ILE A 3 -9.89 -7.27 -10.25
N LEU A 4 -10.47 -6.39 -11.06
CA LEU A 4 -11.55 -5.51 -10.60
C LEU A 4 -12.77 -6.30 -10.12
N HIS A 5 -13.19 -7.33 -10.85
CA HIS A 5 -14.27 -8.22 -10.38
C HIS A 5 -13.89 -8.92 -9.08
N TYR A 6 -12.66 -9.45 -8.99
CA TYR A 6 -12.18 -10.04 -7.74
C TYR A 6 -12.24 -9.05 -6.57
N LEU A 7 -11.78 -7.81 -6.75
CA LEU A 7 -11.81 -6.78 -5.71
C LEU A 7 -13.25 -6.42 -5.28
N MET A 8 -14.19 -6.41 -6.23
CA MET A 8 -15.61 -6.13 -5.99
C MET A 8 -16.29 -7.29 -5.25
N GLU A 9 -15.99 -8.53 -5.62
CA GLU A 9 -16.56 -9.74 -5.00
C GLU A 9 -15.90 -10.11 -3.66
N ASN A 10 -14.72 -9.55 -3.37
CA ASN A 10 -13.94 -9.82 -2.16
C ASN A 10 -13.63 -8.53 -1.38
N PRO A 11 -14.65 -7.88 -0.81
CA PRO A 11 -14.45 -6.71 0.05
C PRO A 11 -13.65 -7.11 1.30
N VAL A 12 -12.80 -6.19 1.75
CA VAL A 12 -12.05 -6.34 3.00
C VAL A 12 -13.06 -6.26 4.15
N GLN A 13 -13.23 -7.39 4.84
CA GLN A 13 -14.16 -7.52 5.95
C GLN A 13 -13.75 -6.61 7.11
N GLY A 14 -14.73 -5.93 7.72
CA GLY A 14 -14.51 -4.98 8.82
C GLY A 14 -14.06 -3.58 8.39
N GLU A 15 -13.79 -3.36 7.10
CA GLU A 15 -13.56 -2.02 6.55
C GLU A 15 -14.88 -1.39 6.07
N SER A 16 -14.88 -0.07 5.90
CA SER A 16 -16.06 0.67 5.45
C SER A 16 -16.41 0.38 3.97
N ILE A 17 -17.63 0.75 3.59
CA ILE A 17 -18.05 0.74 2.18
C ILE A 17 -17.15 1.69 1.37
N GLU A 18 -16.90 2.90 1.88
CA GLU A 18 -16.02 3.89 1.25
C GLU A 18 -14.61 3.33 1.01
N PHE A 19 -14.03 2.62 1.98
CA PHE A 19 -12.71 2.00 1.81
C PHE A 19 -12.70 0.99 0.65
N ASN A 20 -13.70 0.12 0.58
CA ASN A 20 -13.78 -0.92 -0.43
C ASN A 20 -14.05 -0.34 -1.84
N ASP A 21 -14.87 0.70 -1.94
CA ASP A 21 -15.10 1.43 -3.19
C ASP A 21 -13.83 2.17 -3.63
N ASN A 22 -13.15 2.85 -2.70
CA ASN A 22 -11.90 3.56 -2.99
C ASN A 22 -10.77 2.59 -3.38
N ARG A 23 -10.75 1.36 -2.85
CA ARG A 23 -9.81 0.31 -3.27
C ARG A 23 -9.96 -0.04 -4.75
N LEU A 24 -11.18 -0.12 -5.27
CA LEU A 24 -11.46 -0.32 -6.70
C LEU A 24 -11.02 0.89 -7.52
N ALA A 25 -11.40 2.10 -7.08
CA ALA A 25 -11.03 3.34 -7.76
C ALA A 25 -9.51 3.52 -7.85
N LEU A 26 -8.77 3.22 -6.77
CA LEU A 26 -7.32 3.27 -6.73
C LEU A 26 -6.67 2.26 -7.67
N TYR A 27 -7.23 1.05 -7.79
CA TYR A 27 -6.70 0.06 -8.73
C TYR A 27 -6.74 0.60 -10.17
N CYS A 28 -7.85 1.23 -10.56
CA CYS A 28 -7.97 1.89 -11.86
C CYS A 28 -6.98 3.06 -12.00
N ALA A 29 -6.95 3.96 -11.02
CA ALA A 29 -6.11 5.17 -11.07
C ALA A 29 -4.60 4.86 -11.07
N GLN A 30 -4.19 3.80 -10.37
CA GLN A 30 -2.81 3.32 -10.35
C GLN A 30 -2.50 2.38 -11.52
N GLN A 31 -3.42 2.21 -12.48
CA GLN A 31 -3.25 1.35 -13.66
C GLN A 31 -2.87 -0.09 -13.29
N GLY A 32 -3.45 -0.59 -12.20
CA GLY A 32 -3.17 -1.91 -11.65
C GLY A 32 -1.76 -2.11 -11.10
N LYS A 33 -1.01 -1.04 -10.84
CA LYS A 33 0.37 -1.09 -10.34
C LYS A 33 0.46 -0.65 -8.88
N GLY A 34 1.44 -1.16 -8.15
CA GLY A 34 1.76 -0.70 -6.80
C GLY A 34 2.38 0.70 -6.82
N ALA A 35 1.93 1.60 -5.93
CA ALA A 35 2.35 3.00 -5.97
C ALA A 35 3.85 3.23 -5.71
N VAL A 36 4.47 2.34 -4.94
CA VAL A 36 5.91 2.38 -4.63
C VAL A 36 6.71 1.75 -5.78
N THR A 37 6.51 0.48 -6.07
CA THR A 37 7.33 -0.29 -7.02
C THR A 37 6.99 -0.03 -8.49
N GLY A 38 5.79 0.49 -8.79
CA GLY A 38 5.28 0.60 -10.16
C GLY A 38 5.06 -0.74 -10.87
N ARG A 39 5.19 -1.87 -10.15
CA ARG A 39 4.99 -3.22 -10.70
C ARG A 39 3.50 -3.58 -10.70
N PRO A 40 3.03 -4.39 -11.67
CA PRO A 40 1.67 -4.90 -11.67
C PRO A 40 1.33 -5.63 -10.38
N LEU A 41 0.14 -5.39 -9.83
CA LEU A 41 -0.38 -6.08 -8.67
C LEU A 41 -1.19 -7.31 -9.12
N SER A 42 -1.14 -8.37 -8.31
CA SER A 42 -1.88 -9.61 -8.54
C SER A 42 -2.84 -9.91 -7.38
N ILE A 43 -3.81 -10.79 -7.64
CA ILE A 43 -4.68 -11.32 -6.58
C ILE A 43 -3.80 -11.96 -5.49
N GLY A 44 -4.09 -11.63 -4.22
CA GLY A 44 -3.27 -12.05 -3.07
C GLY A 44 -2.14 -11.10 -2.70
N ASP A 45 -1.77 -10.17 -3.59
CA ASP A 45 -0.69 -9.19 -3.34
C ASP A 45 -1.22 -7.74 -3.18
N ILE A 46 -2.47 -7.47 -3.57
CA ILE A 46 -3.08 -6.13 -3.50
C ILE A 46 -3.41 -5.75 -2.06
N HIS A 47 -2.58 -4.89 -1.47
CA HIS A 47 -2.79 -4.32 -0.15
C HIS A 47 -3.19 -2.84 -0.29
N CYS A 48 -4.30 -2.45 0.35
CA CYS A 48 -4.69 -1.05 0.48
C CYS A 48 -4.15 -0.51 1.80
N HIS A 49 -3.43 0.61 1.74
CA HIS A 49 -2.71 1.19 2.85
C HIS A 49 -3.24 2.59 3.15
N HIS A 50 -3.59 2.84 4.41
CA HIS A 50 -3.81 4.18 4.94
C HIS A 50 -2.49 4.91 5.13
N LYS A 51 -2.28 5.99 4.38
CA LYS A 51 -1.09 6.86 4.46
C LYS A 51 -0.96 7.49 5.85
N THR A 52 -2.07 7.86 6.45
CA THR A 52 -2.19 8.23 7.87
C THR A 52 -3.06 7.20 8.55
N ARG A 53 -2.59 6.58 9.64
CA ARG A 53 -3.32 5.51 10.34
C ARG A 53 -4.65 6.04 10.90
N LYS A 54 -5.67 5.17 10.98
CA LYS A 54 -6.96 5.51 11.63
C LYS A 54 -6.79 5.99 13.07
N ALA A 55 -5.90 5.35 13.81
CA ALA A 55 -5.58 5.74 15.20
C ALA A 55 -4.98 7.15 15.32
N ASP A 56 -4.37 7.68 14.26
CA ASP A 56 -3.79 9.02 14.23
C ASP A 56 -4.73 10.04 13.54
N GLY A 57 -6.03 9.72 13.41
CA GLY A 57 -7.02 10.58 12.75
C GLY A 57 -7.10 10.44 11.23
N GLY A 58 -6.49 9.40 10.65
CA GLY A 58 -6.70 9.04 9.25
C GLY A 58 -8.09 8.47 8.99
N ASP A 59 -8.59 8.62 7.76
CA ASP A 59 -9.91 8.15 7.34
C ASP A 59 -9.84 7.31 6.06
N ASP A 60 -11.01 6.84 5.61
CA ASP A 60 -11.14 5.99 4.42
C ASP A 60 -11.28 6.78 3.12
N ARG A 61 -11.09 8.11 3.16
CA ARG A 61 -11.14 8.95 1.96
C ARG A 61 -10.03 8.55 1.00
N TYR A 62 -10.36 8.59 -0.29
CA TYR A 62 -9.46 8.27 -1.40
C TYR A 62 -8.05 8.87 -1.25
N LEU A 63 -7.95 10.14 -0.83
CA LEU A 63 -6.66 10.85 -0.67
C LEU A 63 -5.76 10.22 0.41
N ASN A 64 -6.33 9.57 1.42
CA ASN A 64 -5.58 8.90 2.48
C ASN A 64 -5.21 7.45 2.14
N LEU A 65 -5.70 6.90 1.02
CA LEU A 65 -5.48 5.52 0.64
C LEU A 65 -4.46 5.39 -0.51
N VAL A 66 -3.81 4.23 -0.59
CA VAL A 66 -2.90 3.86 -1.70
C VAL A 66 -2.80 2.34 -1.81
N LEU A 67 -2.70 1.80 -3.03
CA LEU A 67 -2.43 0.38 -3.23
C LEU A 67 -0.94 0.10 -3.38
N VAL A 68 -0.48 -0.93 -2.68
CA VAL A 68 0.90 -1.43 -2.70
C VAL A 68 0.90 -2.96 -2.73
N CYS A 69 2.05 -3.57 -3.04
CA CYS A 69 2.23 -5.01 -2.87
C CYS A 69 2.42 -5.37 -1.39
N ALA A 70 2.21 -6.64 -1.03
CA ALA A 70 2.28 -7.13 0.35
C ALA A 70 3.67 -6.91 0.99
N ASP A 71 4.73 -7.12 0.21
CA ASP A 71 6.12 -6.89 0.65
C ASP A 71 6.38 -5.41 0.98
N VAL A 72 5.87 -4.49 0.15
CA VAL A 72 5.96 -3.05 0.41
C VAL A 72 5.12 -2.67 1.63
N HIS A 73 3.90 -3.21 1.77
CA HIS A 73 3.08 -2.92 2.94
C HIS A 73 3.78 -3.36 4.23
N THR A 74 4.45 -4.51 4.21
CA THR A 74 5.27 -4.98 5.33
C THR A 74 6.44 -4.03 5.61
N LEU A 75 7.16 -3.61 4.57
CA LEU A 75 8.29 -2.70 4.70
C LEU A 75 7.89 -1.29 5.18
N LEU A 76 6.69 -0.81 4.83
CA LEU A 76 6.17 0.48 5.31
C LEU A 76 6.08 0.52 6.84
N HIS A 77 5.63 -0.56 7.47
CA HIS A 77 5.45 -0.63 8.92
C HIS A 77 6.65 -1.22 9.66
N ALA A 78 7.66 -1.71 8.95
CA ALA A 78 8.81 -2.36 9.56
C ALA A 78 9.62 -1.37 10.42
N THR A 79 9.82 -1.73 11.69
CA THR A 79 10.67 -1.02 12.66
C THR A 79 11.91 -1.83 13.06
N LYS A 80 11.89 -3.15 12.87
CA LYS A 80 13.02 -4.04 13.17
C LYS A 80 14.02 -4.01 12.02
N GLU A 81 15.29 -3.79 12.34
CA GLU A 81 16.37 -3.67 11.35
C GLU A 81 16.49 -4.91 10.44
N ASN A 82 16.37 -6.12 10.99
CA ASN A 82 16.43 -7.36 10.21
C ASN A 82 15.29 -7.46 9.18
N THR A 83 14.07 -7.05 9.56
CA THR A 83 12.91 -7.02 8.66
C THR A 83 13.14 -5.98 7.56
N ILE A 84 13.62 -4.79 7.92
CA ILE A 84 13.93 -3.73 6.95
C ILE A 84 14.96 -4.21 5.94
N LYS A 85 16.10 -4.74 6.40
CA LYS A 85 17.17 -5.26 5.53
C LYS A 85 16.66 -6.34 4.57
N TYR A 86 15.90 -7.30 5.09
CA TYR A 86 15.36 -8.39 4.29
C TYR A 86 14.45 -7.89 3.17
N TYR A 87 13.43 -7.08 3.49
CA TYR A 87 12.48 -6.61 2.48
C TYR A 87 13.06 -5.54 1.55
N ALA A 88 13.95 -4.67 2.04
CA ALA A 88 14.65 -3.71 1.18
C ALA A 88 15.52 -4.42 0.14
N GLY A 89 16.23 -5.50 0.53
CA GLY A 89 16.98 -6.34 -0.39
C GLY A 89 16.09 -7.10 -1.36
N LYS A 90 15.04 -7.77 -0.86
CA LYS A 90 14.05 -8.52 -1.66
C LYS A 90 13.42 -7.65 -2.74
N LEU A 91 13.04 -6.42 -2.40
CA LEU A 91 12.40 -5.50 -3.34
C LEU A 91 13.39 -4.86 -4.32
N SER A 92 14.65 -4.70 -3.91
CA SER A 92 15.72 -4.06 -4.69
C SER A 92 15.25 -2.72 -5.26
N LEU A 93 14.72 -1.86 -4.38
CA LEU A 93 14.11 -0.59 -4.75
C LEU A 93 15.15 0.40 -5.30
N ASP A 94 14.79 1.09 -6.38
CA ASP A 94 15.57 2.21 -6.89
C ASP A 94 15.44 3.46 -5.99
N TYR A 95 16.22 4.48 -6.27
CA TYR A 95 16.23 5.73 -5.50
C TYR A 95 14.84 6.39 -5.39
N TRP A 96 14.09 6.46 -6.48
CA TRP A 96 12.79 7.10 -6.53
C TRP A 96 11.72 6.28 -5.80
N GLN A 97 11.81 4.96 -5.89
CA GLN A 97 10.95 4.04 -5.16
C GLN A 97 11.20 4.13 -3.65
N LYS A 98 12.47 4.23 -3.22
CA LYS A 98 12.82 4.47 -1.82
C LYS A 98 12.31 5.81 -1.32
N ASP A 99 12.46 6.88 -2.10
CA ASP A 99 11.92 8.19 -1.74
C ASP A 99 10.39 8.15 -1.54
N ARG A 100 9.64 7.52 -2.45
CA ARG A 100 8.19 7.31 -2.28
C ARG A 100 7.85 6.51 -1.04
N LEU A 101 8.57 5.41 -0.79
CA LEU A 101 8.40 4.59 0.41
C LEU A 101 8.64 5.43 1.67
N ASN A 102 9.73 6.21 1.70
CA ASN A 102 10.12 7.02 2.85
C ASN A 102 9.14 8.17 3.12
N ARG A 103 8.53 8.76 2.08
CA ARG A 103 7.41 9.72 2.24
C ARG A 103 6.17 9.10 2.86
N LEU A 104 5.90 7.81 2.62
CA LEU A 104 4.81 7.10 3.28
C LEU A 104 5.20 6.73 4.72
N ARG A 105 6.43 6.28 4.95
CA ARG A 105 6.96 5.98 6.30
C ARG A 105 6.94 7.22 7.21
N SER A 106 7.26 8.40 6.69
CA SER A 106 7.22 9.63 7.49
C SER A 106 5.81 9.98 7.97
N ARG A 107 4.76 9.68 7.19
CA ARG A 107 3.36 9.84 7.62
C ARG A 107 2.94 8.86 8.72
N LEU A 108 3.71 7.79 8.89
CA LEU A 108 3.59 6.84 10.00
C LEU A 108 4.51 7.21 11.18
N ASN A 109 5.17 8.37 11.13
CA ASN A 109 6.19 8.81 12.08
C ASN A 109 7.38 7.83 12.19
N LEU A 110 7.75 7.19 11.08
CA LEU A 110 8.88 6.26 11.01
C LEU A 110 10.06 6.88 10.25
N ASN A 111 11.27 6.49 10.65
CA ASN A 111 12.51 6.90 10.00
C ASN A 111 12.62 6.35 8.57
N PRO A 112 13.27 7.11 7.66
CA PRO A 112 13.58 6.63 6.32
C PRO A 112 14.54 5.44 6.35
N ILE A 113 14.51 4.64 5.29
CA ILE A 113 15.38 3.47 5.07
C ILE A 113 16.10 3.54 3.72
#